data_AF-Q39RV4-F1
#
_entry.id   AF-Q39RV4-F1
#
_cell.length_a   1.000
_cell.length_b   1.000
_cell.length_c   1.000
_cell.angle_alpha   90.00
_cell.angle_beta   90.00
_cell.angle_gamma   90.00
#
_symmetry.space_group_name_H-M   'P 1'
#
loop_
_entity.id
_entity.type
_entity.pdbx_description
1 polymer ?
#
loop_
_entity_poly.entity_id
_entity_poly.type
_entity_poly.pdbx_seq_one_letter_code
_entity_poly.pdbx_strand_id
1 'polypeptide(L)'
;MNARVKLKPGQKGTKKLLAQYGDSLVCVRYRYDVEKRKQVKTVELIVSETDWTPPPPKYPESALVPLRVGVTEKALQEQVRVLGGRWDRAQQVWFVRYGCIAGTKLEKLIVVETRMNTAK
;
A
#
# COMPACT_ATOMS: atom_id res chain seq x y z
N MET A 1 14.17 -20.06 -8.07
CA MET A 1 15.11 -18.97 -7.72
C MET A 1 14.55 -18.17 -6.56
N ASN A 2 15.19 -18.18 -5.39
CA ASN A 2 14.65 -17.56 -4.17
C ASN A 2 15.48 -16.34 -3.74
N ALA A 3 14.80 -15.25 -3.35
CA ALA A 3 15.46 -14.08 -2.78
C ALA A 3 15.81 -14.35 -1.30
N ARG A 4 17.07 -14.18 -0.93
CA ARG A 4 17.57 -14.52 0.40
C ARG A 4 17.83 -13.30 1.27
N VAL A 5 18.36 -12.24 0.67
CA VAL A 5 18.77 -11.03 1.41
C VAL A 5 18.51 -9.80 0.54
N LYS A 6 17.93 -8.76 1.15
CA LYS A 6 17.88 -7.39 0.63
C LYS A 6 18.74 -6.51 1.53
N LEU A 7 19.75 -5.86 0.94
CA LEU A 7 20.65 -4.96 1.64
C LEU A 7 20.42 -3.52 1.18
N LYS A 8 20.51 -2.59 2.12
CA LYS A 8 20.53 -1.15 1.87
C LYS A 8 21.93 -0.69 1.45
N PRO A 9 22.04 0.45 0.74
CA PRO A 9 23.32 1.11 0.50
C PRO A 9 24.11 1.31 1.81
N GLY A 10 25.43 1.17 1.76
CA GLY A 10 26.33 1.35 2.91
C GLY A 10 26.50 0.13 3.83
N GLN A 11 25.60 -0.86 3.78
CA GLN A 11 25.74 -2.12 4.51
C GLN A 11 26.94 -2.97 4.04
N LYS A 12 27.38 -3.92 4.88
CA LYS A 12 28.45 -4.86 4.52
C LYS A 12 28.07 -5.63 3.25
N GLY A 13 28.94 -5.58 2.23
CA GLY A 13 28.69 -6.20 0.92
C GLY A 13 28.06 -5.27 -0.14
N THR A 14 27.65 -4.04 0.23
CA THR A 14 27.12 -3.03 -0.71
C THR A 14 28.05 -1.82 -0.89
N LYS A 15 29.09 -1.64 -0.06
CA LYS A 15 30.02 -0.49 -0.13
C LYS A 15 30.62 -0.22 -1.53
N LYS A 16 31.07 -1.26 -2.24
CA LYS A 16 31.60 -1.10 -3.61
C LYS A 16 30.53 -0.64 -4.60
N LEU A 17 29.30 -1.13 -4.44
CA LEU A 17 28.18 -0.74 -5.29
C LEU A 17 27.70 0.68 -4.96
N LEU A 18 27.74 1.07 -3.69
CA LEU A 18 27.49 2.45 -3.27
C LEU A 18 28.54 3.39 -3.87
N ALA A 19 29.84 3.01 -3.86
CA ALA A 19 30.87 3.80 -4.52
C ALA A 19 30.67 3.91 -6.04
N GLN A 20 30.12 2.86 -6.68
CA GLN A 20 29.88 2.83 -8.12
C GLN A 20 28.64 3.63 -8.54
N TYR A 21 27.53 3.47 -7.82
CA TYR A 21 26.21 4.00 -8.21
C TYR A 21 25.76 5.20 -7.39
N GLY A 22 26.50 5.55 -6.33
CA GLY A 22 26.20 6.69 -5.47
C GLY A 22 24.77 6.67 -4.93
N ASP A 23 24.15 7.84 -4.94
CA ASP A 23 22.80 8.07 -4.42
C ASP A 23 21.71 7.42 -5.28
N SER A 24 22.02 7.07 -6.52
CA SER A 24 21.10 6.32 -7.38
C SER A 24 20.92 4.87 -6.93
N LEU A 25 21.74 4.34 -6.02
CA LEU A 25 21.58 2.98 -5.50
C LEU A 25 20.42 2.88 -4.50
N VAL A 26 19.34 2.21 -4.87
CA VAL A 26 18.18 1.99 -3.98
C VAL A 26 18.40 0.79 -3.06
N CYS A 27 18.75 -0.36 -3.62
CA CYS A 27 19.05 -1.56 -2.84
C CYS A 27 19.84 -2.62 -3.61
N VAL A 28 20.38 -3.60 -2.89
CA VAL A 28 21.08 -4.77 -3.45
C VAL A 28 20.34 -6.03 -3.01
N ARG A 29 20.09 -6.97 -3.93
CA ARG A 29 19.41 -8.24 -3.64
C ARG A 29 20.25 -9.43 -4.03
N TYR A 30 20.30 -10.42 -3.16
CA TYR A 30 20.93 -11.72 -3.42
C TYR A 30 19.86 -12.79 -3.65
N ARG A 31 20.00 -13.52 -4.74
CA ARG A 31 19.13 -14.61 -5.14
C ARG A 31 19.96 -15.86 -5.41
N TYR A 32 19.42 -17.00 -5.04
CA TYR A 32 20.08 -18.29 -5.27
C TYR A 32 19.21 -19.15 -6.16
N ASP A 33 19.86 -19.72 -7.17
CA ASP A 33 19.30 -20.70 -8.08
C ASP A 33 20.05 -22.02 -7.83
N VAL A 34 19.40 -22.95 -7.15
CA VAL A 34 20.00 -24.22 -6.73
C VAL A 34 20.18 -25.15 -7.92
N GLU A 35 19.20 -25.20 -8.82
CA GLU A 35 19.22 -26.03 -10.02
C GLU A 35 20.39 -25.65 -10.93
N LYS A 36 20.57 -24.35 -11.17
CA LYS A 36 21.67 -23.82 -11.99
C LYS A 36 22.97 -23.62 -11.21
N ARG A 37 22.95 -23.86 -9.89
CA ARG A 37 24.06 -23.57 -8.96
C ARG A 37 24.61 -22.16 -9.07
N LYS A 38 23.72 -21.16 -9.24
CA LYS A 38 24.10 -19.74 -9.40
C LYS A 38 23.69 -18.90 -8.20
N GLN A 39 24.59 -18.03 -7.79
CA GLN A 39 24.26 -16.87 -6.97
C GLN A 39 24.12 -15.67 -7.91
N VAL A 40 22.96 -15.01 -7.87
CA VAL A 40 22.69 -13.80 -8.64
C VAL A 40 22.62 -12.63 -7.68
N LYS A 41 23.42 -11.61 -7.98
CA LYS A 41 23.44 -10.33 -7.26
C LYS A 41 22.86 -9.26 -8.18
N THR A 42 21.78 -8.61 -7.76
CA THR A 42 21.15 -7.53 -8.52
C THR A 42 21.17 -6.24 -7.73
N VAL A 43 21.15 -5.12 -8.44
CA VAL A 43 20.96 -3.78 -7.87
C VAL A 43 19.65 -3.20 -8.39
N GLU A 44 19.01 -2.36 -7.58
CA GLU A 44 17.89 -1.52 -7.97
C GLU A 44 18.43 -0.08 -8.01
N LEU A 45 18.28 0.58 -9.16
CA LEU A 45 18.84 1.89 -9.43
C LEU A 45 17.74 2.89 -9.77
N ILE A 46 17.91 4.13 -9.31
CA ILE A 46 17.18 5.29 -9.83
C ILE A 46 17.75 5.58 -11.22
N VAL A 47 16.91 5.56 -12.25
CA VAL A 47 17.30 5.86 -13.65
C VAL A 47 16.77 7.21 -14.14
N SER A 48 15.72 7.72 -13.50
CA SER A 48 15.13 9.02 -13.76
C SER A 48 14.36 9.47 -12.52
N GLU A 49 14.40 10.77 -12.27
CA GLU A 49 13.61 11.44 -11.24
C GLU A 49 12.94 12.65 -11.91
N THR A 50 11.62 12.71 -11.82
CA THR A 50 10.82 13.81 -12.38
C THR A 50 9.74 14.18 -11.38
N ASP A 51 9.39 15.46 -11.35
CA ASP A 51 8.26 15.93 -10.55
C ASP A 51 7.00 15.16 -10.94
N TRP A 52 6.35 14.57 -9.94
CA TRP A 52 5.11 13.84 -10.10
C TRP A 52 4.05 14.47 -9.22
N THR A 53 3.01 15.02 -9.87
CA THR A 53 1.82 15.47 -9.16
C THR A 53 0.86 14.29 -9.04
N PRO A 54 0.51 13.85 -7.82
CA PRO A 54 -0.46 12.78 -7.66
C PRO A 54 -1.81 13.21 -8.28
N PRO A 55 -2.56 12.26 -8.87
CA PRO A 55 -3.90 12.58 -9.37
C PRO A 55 -4.77 13.12 -8.22
N PRO A 56 -5.76 13.98 -8.53
CA PRO A 56 -6.66 14.49 -7.52
C PRO A 56 -7.38 13.33 -6.81
N PRO A 57 -7.75 13.50 -5.53
CA PRO A 57 -8.45 12.46 -4.79
C PRO A 57 -9.75 12.05 -5.48
N LYS A 58 -10.08 10.76 -5.42
CA LYS A 58 -11.26 10.22 -6.12
C LYS A 58 -12.58 10.77 -5.59
N TYR A 59 -12.61 11.24 -4.35
CA TYR A 59 -13.77 11.83 -3.70
C TYR A 59 -13.39 13.16 -3.04
N PRO A 60 -14.32 14.13 -2.94
CA PRO A 60 -14.08 15.32 -2.14
C PRO A 60 -14.01 14.94 -0.65
N GLU A 61 -13.30 15.72 0.15
CA GLU A 61 -13.09 15.43 1.58
C GLU A 61 -14.39 15.28 2.38
N SER A 62 -15.43 16.00 1.98
CA SER A 62 -16.75 15.98 2.61
C SER A 62 -17.63 14.80 2.17
N ALA A 63 -17.28 14.06 1.11
CA ALA A 63 -18.09 12.95 0.62
C ALA A 63 -18.16 11.82 1.63
N LEU A 64 -19.36 11.31 1.86
CA LEU A 64 -19.57 10.07 2.60
C LEU A 64 -19.32 8.90 1.65
N VAL A 65 -18.32 8.09 1.99
CA VAL A 65 -17.94 6.91 1.21
C VAL A 65 -18.27 5.63 1.98
N PRO A 66 -18.77 4.58 1.30
CA PRO A 66 -19.06 3.30 1.93
C PRO A 66 -17.81 2.43 2.04
N LEU A 67 -17.53 1.92 3.24
CA LEU A 67 -16.41 1.03 3.54
C LEU A 67 -16.92 -0.35 3.93
N ARG A 68 -16.31 -1.38 3.36
CA ARG A 68 -16.54 -2.76 3.79
C ARG A 68 -15.40 -3.21 4.69
N VAL A 69 -15.72 -3.35 5.97
CA VAL A 69 -14.82 -3.87 6.99
C VAL A 69 -15.36 -5.24 7.42
N GLY A 70 -14.49 -6.24 7.48
CA GLY A 70 -14.86 -7.59 7.91
C GLY A 70 -15.36 -7.61 9.35
N VAL A 71 -16.31 -8.50 9.64
CA VAL A 71 -16.92 -8.63 10.98
C VAL A 71 -15.88 -9.00 12.05
N THR A 72 -14.84 -9.72 11.68
CA THR A 72 -13.73 -10.13 12.56
C THR A 72 -12.69 -9.03 12.77
N GLU A 73 -12.68 -7.97 11.95
CA GLU A 73 -11.69 -6.90 11.98
C GLU A 73 -12.05 -5.81 13.00
N LYS A 74 -12.20 -6.20 14.28
CA LYS A 74 -12.66 -5.31 15.37
C LYS A 74 -11.84 -4.02 15.49
N ALA A 75 -10.52 -4.09 15.27
CA ALA A 75 -9.65 -2.92 15.32
C ALA A 75 -9.98 -1.90 14.22
N LEU A 76 -10.30 -2.35 13.01
CA LEU A 76 -10.69 -1.46 11.91
C LEU A 76 -12.08 -0.88 12.13
N GLN A 77 -13.01 -1.66 12.69
CA GLN A 77 -14.34 -1.15 13.04
C GLN A 77 -14.24 -0.04 14.09
N GLU A 78 -13.41 -0.20 15.11
CA GLU A 78 -13.21 0.83 16.12
C GLU A 78 -12.55 2.08 15.53
N GLN A 79 -11.57 1.93 14.63
CA GLN A 79 -10.99 3.06 13.91
C GLN A 79 -12.04 3.83 13.11
N VAL A 80 -12.92 3.13 12.38
CA VAL A 80 -14.00 3.77 11.63
C VAL A 80 -14.97 4.49 12.56
N ARG A 81 -15.30 3.90 13.72
CA ARG A 81 -16.18 4.51 14.74
C ARG A 81 -15.58 5.78 15.33
N VAL A 82 -14.29 5.77 15.67
CA VAL A 82 -13.54 6.94 16.17
C VAL A 82 -13.52 8.07 15.14
N LEU A 83 -13.43 7.73 13.85
CA LEU A 83 -13.48 8.69 12.74
C LEU A 83 -14.91 9.17 12.40
N GLY A 84 -15.90 8.86 13.26
CA GLY A 84 -17.29 9.29 13.09
C GLY A 84 -18.07 8.48 12.05
N GLY A 85 -17.57 7.30 11.69
CA GLY A 85 -18.22 6.39 10.76
C GLY A 85 -19.54 5.86 11.29
N ARG A 86 -20.54 5.75 10.39
CA ARG A 86 -21.89 5.28 10.69
C ARG A 86 -22.12 3.93 10.02
N TRP A 87 -22.54 2.95 10.80
CA TRP A 87 -22.88 1.64 10.25
C TRP A 87 -24.26 1.66 9.59
N ASP A 88 -24.34 1.21 8.33
CA ASP A 88 -25.58 0.93 7.63
C ASP A 88 -25.84 -0.58 7.62
N ARG A 89 -26.91 -0.99 8.31
CA ARG A 89 -27.29 -2.40 8.43
C ARG A 89 -27.87 -2.98 7.14
N ALA A 90 -28.53 -2.18 6.32
CA ALA A 90 -29.16 -2.65 5.09
C ALA A 90 -28.10 -3.01 4.03
N GLN A 91 -27.07 -2.18 3.91
CA GLN A 91 -26.00 -2.38 2.94
C GLN A 91 -24.79 -3.15 3.53
N GLN A 92 -24.76 -3.32 4.86
CA GLN A 92 -23.65 -3.91 5.61
C GLN A 92 -22.31 -3.22 5.31
N VAL A 93 -22.33 -1.89 5.33
CA VAL A 93 -21.15 -1.03 5.12
C VAL A 93 -21.10 0.07 6.16
N TRP A 94 -19.91 0.60 6.39
CA TRP A 94 -19.70 1.80 7.18
C TRP A 94 -19.61 3.03 6.27
N PHE A 95 -20.37 4.07 6.55
CA PHE A 95 -20.22 5.37 5.89
C PHE A 95 -19.33 6.29 6.72
N VAL A 96 -18.28 6.82 6.12
CA VAL A 96 -17.37 7.79 6.75
C VAL A 96 -17.04 8.89 5.76
N ARG A 97 -16.70 10.08 6.26
CA ARG A 97 -16.22 11.16 5.39
C ARG A 97 -14.86 10.78 4.80
N TYR A 98 -14.70 10.94 3.49
CA TYR A 98 -13.47 10.57 2.79
C TYR A 98 -12.24 11.29 3.36
N GLY A 99 -12.36 12.58 3.70
CA GLY A 99 -11.26 13.34 4.31
C GLY A 99 -10.75 12.76 5.64
N CYS A 100 -11.56 11.99 6.37
CA CYS A 100 -11.15 11.34 7.61
C CYS A 100 -10.33 10.06 7.38
N ILE A 101 -10.37 9.50 6.16
CA ILE A 101 -9.71 8.22 5.83
C ILE A 101 -8.69 8.31 4.71
N ALA A 102 -8.64 9.43 3.97
CA ALA A 102 -7.69 9.65 2.88
C ALA A 102 -6.24 9.43 3.36
N GLY A 103 -5.46 8.67 2.60
CA GLY A 103 -4.08 8.29 2.93
C GLY A 103 -3.93 7.19 3.98
N THR A 104 -5.04 6.67 4.54
CA THR A 104 -5.00 5.58 5.53
C THR A 104 -5.27 4.20 4.90
N LYS A 105 -5.14 3.13 5.69
CA LYS A 105 -5.51 1.77 5.25
C LYS A 105 -7.01 1.65 4.94
N LEU A 106 -7.86 2.48 5.54
CA LEU A 106 -9.32 2.45 5.38
C LEU A 106 -9.77 2.92 3.99
N GLU A 107 -8.98 3.77 3.33
CA GLU A 107 -9.26 4.22 1.96
C GLU A 107 -9.32 3.04 0.97
N LYS A 108 -8.54 1.99 1.21
CA LYS A 108 -8.53 0.78 0.36
C LYS A 108 -9.77 -0.09 0.53
N LEU A 109 -10.60 0.19 1.54
CA LEU A 109 -11.81 -0.57 1.85
C LEU A 109 -13.08 0.08 1.27
N ILE A 110 -12.93 1.18 0.52
CA ILE A 110 -14.04 1.85 -0.16
C ILE A 110 -14.63 0.91 -1.21
N VAL A 111 -15.94 0.72 -1.18
CA VAL A 111 -16.66 -0.09 -2.16
C VAL A 111 -17.26 0.82 -3.22
N VAL A 112 -17.09 0.46 -4.50
CA VAL A 112 -17.66 1.23 -5.64
C VAL A 112 -19.14 0.87 -5.87
N GLU A 113 -19.52 -0.38 -5.62
CA GLU A 113 -20.90 -0.86 -5.72
C GLU A 113 -21.40 -1.32 -4.34
N THR A 114 -22.29 -0.54 -3.74
CA THR A 114 -23.11 -1.02 -2.63
C THR A 114 -24.25 -1.87 -3.18
N ARG A 115 -24.65 -2.89 -2.42
CA ARG A 115 -25.82 -3.71 -2.79
C ARG A 115 -27.04 -2.78 -2.81
N MET A 116 -27.49 -2.38 -4.00
CA MET A 116 -28.77 -1.72 -4.16
C MET A 116 -29.84 -2.71 -3.73
N ASN A 117 -30.56 -2.39 -2.65
CA ASN A 117 -31.73 -3.16 -2.26
C ASN A 117 -32.80 -2.91 -3.33
N THR A 118 -33.04 -3.87 -4.21
CA THR A 118 -34.26 -3.94 -5.00
C THR A 118 -35.41 -4.11 -4.03
N ALA A 119 -36.17 -3.04 -3.79
CA ALA A 119 -37.43 -3.13 -3.05
C ALA A 119 -38.42 -3.98 -3.86
N LYS A 120 -38.95 -5.03 -3.25
CA LYS A 120 -40.22 -5.63 -3.63
C LYS A 120 -40.96 -6.07 -2.36
#